data_AF-A0A497AXB9-F1
#
_entry.id   AF-A0A497AXB9-F1
#
_cell.length_a   1.000
_cell.length_b   1.000
_cell.length_c   1.000
_cell.angle_alpha   90.00
_cell.angle_beta   90.00
_cell.angle_gamma   90.00
#
_symmetry.space_group_name_H-M   'P 1'
#
loop_
_entity.id
_entity.type
_entity.pdbx_description
1 polymer ?
#
loop_
_entity_poly.entity_id
_entity_poly.type
_entity_poly.pdbx_seq_one_letter_code
_entity_poly.pdbx_strand_id
1 'polypeptide(L)'
;MPRQVNTPELDEFCQLLFRTLDRLGGDLLPLFLSDRPTSFEKYPRLLLGHIRYYGDVEAGFEEWKSKVLRDASDYRKEEKFPELLALKKWLLEHRDLFEGPKGKDNLNHLKRSLYARVYEYLYPRRLLTGTYAELNRGNPDALEEDAIRANFRRTVQPQIEKLKEIYGEGEQLETIIAEAEDFLIANRHRYQWKLREMESSETPETLEEN
;
A
#
# COMPACT_ATOMS: atom_id res chain seq x y z
N MET A 1 25.25 -6.99 25.22
CA MET A 1 24.50 -5.72 25.29
C MET A 1 23.21 -5.88 24.51
N PRO A 2 22.07 -5.35 24.98
CA PRO A 2 20.85 -5.35 24.18
C PRO A 2 21.12 -4.64 22.85
N ARG A 3 20.71 -5.27 21.74
CA ARG A 3 20.90 -4.71 20.39
C ARG A 3 20.07 -3.45 20.28
N GLN A 4 20.71 -2.30 20.10
CA GLN A 4 20.04 -1.02 19.97
C GLN A 4 19.52 -0.90 18.54
N VAL A 5 18.20 -0.99 18.38
CA VAL A 5 17.50 -0.82 17.10
C VAL A 5 16.99 0.62 17.03
N ASN A 6 17.23 1.31 15.92
CA ASN A 6 16.79 2.69 15.70
C ASN A 6 15.33 2.72 15.25
N THR A 7 14.41 2.41 16.15
CA THR A 7 12.99 2.20 15.81
C THR A 7 12.32 3.37 15.08
N PRO A 8 12.47 4.65 15.49
CA PRO A 8 11.79 5.76 14.83
C PRO A 8 12.16 5.94 13.36
N GLU A 9 13.45 5.91 13.03
CA GLU A 9 13.93 6.07 11.65
C GLU A 9 13.57 4.85 10.79
N LEU A 10 13.51 3.65 11.40
CA LEU A 10 13.01 2.46 10.73
C LEU A 10 11.49 2.52 10.47
N ASP A 11 10.72 3.16 11.34
CA ASP A 11 9.29 3.42 11.13
C ASP A 11 9.09 4.40 9.97
N GLU A 12 9.86 5.49 9.93
CA GLU A 12 9.85 6.46 8.84
C GLU A 12 10.21 5.81 7.49
N PHE A 13 11.29 5.03 7.46
CA PHE A 13 11.67 4.24 6.29
C PHE A 13 10.53 3.37 5.79
N CYS A 14 9.87 2.64 6.70
CA CYS A 14 8.75 1.76 6.35
C CYS A 14 7.58 2.56 5.77
N GLN A 15 7.21 3.69 6.35
CA GLN A 15 6.15 4.56 5.83
C GLN A 15 6.47 5.03 4.40
N LEU A 16 7.69 5.53 4.16
CA LEU A 16 8.13 5.98 2.83
C LEU A 16 8.12 4.84 1.80
N LEU A 17 8.66 3.68 2.19
CA LEU A 17 8.71 2.50 1.32
C LEU A 17 7.31 2.02 0.93
N PHE A 18 6.41 1.85 1.90
CA PHE A 18 5.07 1.33 1.63
C PHE A 18 4.24 2.32 0.84
N ARG A 19 4.33 3.62 1.16
CA ARG A 19 3.69 4.68 0.38
C ARG A 19 4.16 4.69 -1.07
N THR A 20 5.47 4.63 -1.29
CA THR A 20 6.05 4.59 -2.63
C THR A 20 5.52 3.39 -3.43
N LEU A 21 5.50 2.20 -2.83
CA LEU A 21 4.99 1.00 -3.47
C LEU A 21 3.48 1.09 -3.75
N ASP A 22 2.70 1.61 -2.80
CA ASP A 22 1.25 1.75 -2.93
C ASP A 22 0.87 2.76 -4.03
N ARG A 23 1.65 3.83 -4.15
CA ARG A 23 1.46 4.85 -5.19
C ARG A 23 2.06 4.49 -6.54
N LEU A 24 3.09 3.66 -6.62
CA LEU A 24 3.49 3.07 -7.91
C LEU A 24 2.43 2.07 -8.42
N GLY A 25 1.65 1.48 -7.52
CA GLY A 25 0.50 0.63 -7.85
C GLY A 25 0.90 -0.65 -8.57
N GLY A 26 -0.02 -1.19 -9.38
CA GLY A 26 0.12 -2.55 -9.92
C GLY A 26 -0.09 -3.59 -8.82
N ASP A 27 0.74 -4.63 -8.81
CA ASP A 27 0.71 -5.69 -7.78
C ASP A 27 1.92 -5.59 -6.84
N LEU A 28 2.38 -4.36 -6.61
CA LEU A 28 3.49 -4.05 -5.69
C LEU A 28 3.09 -4.21 -4.22
N LEU A 29 1.85 -3.87 -3.88
CA LEU A 29 1.23 -4.16 -2.60
C LEU A 29 -0.18 -4.72 -2.83
N PRO A 30 -0.69 -5.54 -1.90
CA PRO A 30 -2.03 -6.11 -1.98
C PRO A 30 -3.13 -5.09 -2.23
N LEU A 31 -4.06 -5.44 -3.12
CA LEU A 31 -5.30 -4.69 -3.27
C LEU A 31 -6.24 -4.97 -2.09
N PHE A 32 -6.27 -6.22 -1.60
CA PHE A 32 -7.15 -6.66 -0.53
C PHE A 32 -6.37 -7.18 0.68
N LEU A 33 -6.93 -6.98 1.87
CA LEU A 33 -6.34 -7.48 3.11
C LEU A 33 -6.41 -9.01 3.24
N SER A 34 -7.23 -9.67 2.43
CA SER A 34 -7.36 -11.13 2.34
C SER A 34 -6.25 -11.80 1.52
N ASP A 35 -5.38 -11.02 0.87
CA ASP A 35 -4.27 -11.57 0.08
C ASP A 35 -3.29 -12.35 0.97
N ARG A 36 -2.51 -13.24 0.35
CA ARG A 36 -1.55 -14.06 1.09
C ARG A 36 -0.49 -13.17 1.76
N PRO A 37 -0.02 -13.51 2.98
CA PRO A 37 1.02 -12.73 3.67
C PRO A 37 2.28 -12.47 2.84
N THR A 38 2.65 -13.41 1.97
CA THR A 38 3.80 -13.26 1.06
C THR A 38 3.66 -12.10 0.08
N SER A 39 2.43 -11.72 -0.29
CA SER A 39 2.16 -10.61 -1.21
C SER A 39 2.47 -9.26 -0.56
N PHE A 40 2.24 -9.13 0.76
CA PHE A 40 2.54 -7.93 1.53
C PHE A 40 4.04 -7.65 1.61
N GLU A 41 4.84 -8.71 1.71
CA GLU A 41 6.27 -8.59 1.98
C GLU A 41 7.14 -8.64 0.72
N LYS A 42 6.62 -9.08 -0.44
CA LYS A 42 7.41 -9.42 -1.64
C LYS A 42 8.49 -8.37 -1.96
N TYR A 43 8.08 -7.13 -2.23
CA TYR A 43 9.02 -6.07 -2.66
C TYR A 43 9.78 -5.42 -1.51
N PRO A 44 9.16 -5.15 -0.34
CA PRO A 44 9.93 -4.67 0.80
C PRO A 44 11.03 -5.65 1.23
N ARG A 45 10.71 -6.94 1.31
CA ARG A 45 11.68 -8.00 1.67
C ARG A 45 12.78 -8.13 0.63
N LEU A 46 12.46 -7.90 -0.65
CA LEU A 46 13.43 -7.89 -1.75
C LEU A 46 14.45 -6.76 -1.59
N LEU A 47 14.02 -5.52 -1.31
CA LEU A 47 14.92 -4.38 -1.05
C LEU A 47 15.90 -4.69 0.10
N LEU A 48 15.37 -5.15 1.24
CA LEU A 48 16.19 -5.56 2.40
C LEU A 48 17.08 -6.77 2.10
N GLY A 49 16.72 -7.57 1.11
CA GLY A 49 17.52 -8.67 0.58
C GLY A 49 18.74 -8.15 -0.18
N HIS A 50 18.52 -7.26 -1.14
CA HIS A 50 19.56 -6.70 -1.98
C HIS A 50 20.54 -5.83 -1.19
N ILE A 51 20.06 -4.93 -0.33
CA ILE A 51 20.94 -4.11 0.52
C ILE A 51 21.85 -5.02 1.37
N ARG A 52 21.31 -6.10 1.94
CA ARG A 52 22.11 -7.06 2.71
C ARG A 52 23.11 -7.84 1.85
N TYR A 53 22.74 -8.20 0.63
CA TYR A 53 23.57 -8.99 -0.28
C TYR A 53 24.79 -8.20 -0.73
N TYR A 54 24.59 -6.96 -1.18
CA TYR A 54 25.67 -6.08 -1.63
C TYR A 54 26.43 -5.45 -0.46
N GLY A 55 25.79 -5.29 0.71
CA GLY A 55 26.34 -4.50 1.80
C GLY A 55 26.41 -3.00 1.49
N ASP A 56 25.65 -2.56 0.49
CA ASP A 56 25.63 -1.22 -0.08
C ASP A 56 24.18 -0.86 -0.42
N VAL A 57 23.73 0.29 0.08
CA VAL A 57 22.34 0.75 -0.07
C VAL A 57 22.04 1.17 -1.50
N GLU A 58 22.98 1.83 -2.19
CA GLU A 58 22.76 2.31 -3.55
C GLU A 58 22.62 1.15 -4.53
N ALA A 59 23.57 0.22 -4.53
CA ALA A 59 23.55 -0.97 -5.36
C ALA A 59 22.31 -1.83 -5.07
N GLY A 60 21.97 -1.98 -3.78
CA GLY A 60 20.77 -2.71 -3.38
C GLY A 60 19.48 -2.06 -3.88
N PHE A 61 19.42 -0.73 -3.85
CA PHE A 61 18.28 0.04 -4.35
C PHE A 61 18.16 -0.02 -5.87
N GLU A 62 19.25 0.10 -6.62
CA GLU A 62 19.24 0.10 -8.09
C GLU A 62 18.76 -1.24 -8.67
N GLU A 63 19.20 -2.36 -8.08
CA GLU A 63 18.72 -3.71 -8.44
C GLU A 63 17.23 -3.85 -8.13
N TRP A 64 16.80 -3.44 -6.92
CA TRP A 64 15.40 -3.48 -6.49
C TRP A 64 14.49 -2.60 -7.37
N LYS A 65 14.93 -1.38 -7.69
CA LYS A 65 14.20 -0.41 -8.52
C LYS A 65 13.83 -1.01 -9.87
N SER A 66 14.78 -1.70 -10.51
CA SER A 66 14.56 -2.35 -11.81
C SER A 66 13.46 -3.42 -11.77
N LYS A 67 13.33 -4.12 -10.64
CA LYS A 67 12.23 -5.08 -10.41
C LYS A 67 10.90 -4.38 -10.15
N VAL A 68 10.90 -3.37 -9.29
CA VAL A 68 9.70 -2.60 -8.93
C VAL A 68 9.10 -1.91 -10.15
N LEU A 69 9.90 -1.23 -10.95
CA LEU A 69 9.42 -0.53 -12.15
C LEU A 69 8.92 -1.48 -13.23
N ARG A 70 9.32 -2.75 -13.22
CA ARG A 70 8.77 -3.74 -14.13
C ARG A 70 7.35 -4.13 -13.74
N ASP A 71 7.12 -4.33 -12.44
CA ASP A 71 5.86 -4.86 -11.90
C ASP A 71 4.89 -3.74 -11.45
N ALA A 72 5.30 -2.46 -11.52
CA ALA A 72 4.46 -1.29 -11.25
C ALA A 72 3.44 -1.01 -12.37
N SER A 73 2.42 -0.19 -12.08
CA SER A 73 1.44 0.26 -13.08
C SER A 73 2.08 1.17 -14.13
N ASP A 74 1.97 0.81 -15.42
CA ASP A 74 2.58 1.57 -16.53
C ASP A 74 2.18 3.05 -16.54
N TYR A 75 0.91 3.35 -16.26
CA TYR A 75 0.39 4.72 -16.19
C TYR A 75 1.00 5.56 -15.06
N ARG A 76 1.35 4.92 -13.93
CA ARG A 76 1.81 5.62 -12.71
C ARG A 76 3.33 5.71 -12.61
N LYS A 77 4.07 4.93 -13.42
CA LYS A 77 5.54 4.88 -13.38
C LYS A 77 6.14 6.26 -13.52
N GLU A 78 5.69 7.05 -14.49
CA GLU A 78 6.20 8.40 -14.74
C GLU A 78 5.74 9.38 -13.67
N GLU A 79 4.44 9.39 -13.36
CA GLU A 79 3.83 10.32 -12.41
C GLU A 79 4.41 10.19 -10.99
N LYS A 80 4.64 8.95 -10.54
CA LYS A 80 5.10 8.63 -9.18
C LYS A 80 6.59 8.31 -9.12
N PHE A 81 7.32 8.37 -10.23
CA PHE A 81 8.78 8.23 -10.24
C PHE A 81 9.50 9.15 -9.24
N PRO A 82 9.08 10.42 -9.06
CA PRO A 82 9.72 11.30 -8.07
C PRO A 82 9.67 10.76 -6.64
N GLU A 83 8.62 10.03 -6.25
CA GLU A 83 8.54 9.40 -4.92
C GLU A 83 9.57 8.29 -4.75
N LEU A 84 9.82 7.52 -5.82
CA LEU A 84 10.86 6.50 -5.84
C LEU A 84 12.26 7.12 -5.71
N LEU A 85 12.51 8.27 -6.34
CA LEU A 85 13.75 9.02 -6.18
C LEU A 85 13.89 9.65 -4.78
N ALA A 86 12.79 10.11 -4.18
CA ALA A 86 12.78 10.60 -2.81
C ALA A 86 13.14 9.48 -1.81
N LEU A 87 12.59 8.28 -2.01
CA LEU A 87 12.96 7.10 -1.24
C LEU A 87 14.46 6.76 -1.40
N LYS A 88 14.99 6.81 -2.63
CA LYS A 88 16.43 6.62 -2.88
C LYS A 88 17.26 7.63 -2.07
N LYS A 89 16.91 8.91 -2.19
CA LYS A 89 17.61 10.00 -1.51
C LYS A 89 17.63 9.79 0.01
N TRP A 90 16.46 9.50 0.60
CA TRP A 90 16.34 9.24 2.03
C TRP A 90 17.21 8.06 2.47
N LEU A 91 17.20 6.95 1.70
CA LEU A 91 18.03 5.78 1.97
C LEU A 91 19.53 6.10 1.95
N LEU A 92 19.98 6.93 1.03
CA LEU A 92 21.39 7.34 0.95
C LEU A 92 21.80 8.26 2.10
N GLU A 93 20.91 9.19 2.49
CA GLU A 93 21.11 10.08 3.64
C GLU A 93 21.18 9.30 4.97
N HIS A 94 20.50 8.16 5.05
CA HIS A 94 20.43 7.31 6.25
C HIS A 94 21.10 5.94 6.04
N ARG A 95 22.11 5.86 5.17
CA ARG A 95 22.74 4.58 4.80
C ARG A 95 23.35 3.83 5.99
N ASP A 96 23.76 4.56 7.03
CA ASP A 96 24.31 4.01 8.27
C ASP A 96 23.30 3.17 9.06
N LEU A 97 22.00 3.34 8.81
CA LEU A 97 20.95 2.47 9.34
C LEU A 97 20.99 1.06 8.75
N PHE A 98 21.55 0.89 7.56
CA PHE A 98 21.49 -0.37 6.80
C PHE A 98 22.88 -0.97 6.53
N GLU A 99 23.92 -0.15 6.48
CA GLU A 99 25.30 -0.54 6.21
C GLU A 99 26.11 -0.76 7.49
N GLY A 100 27.25 -1.45 7.34
CA GLY A 100 28.18 -1.68 8.44
C GLY A 100 27.66 -2.59 9.57
N PRO A 101 28.35 -2.60 10.72
CA PRO A 101 28.07 -3.55 11.80
C PRO A 101 26.66 -3.41 12.41
N LYS A 102 26.15 -2.18 12.54
CA LYS A 102 24.81 -1.90 13.10
C LYS A 102 23.69 -2.18 12.09
N GLY A 103 23.94 -1.96 10.80
CA GLY A 103 22.96 -2.19 9.74
C GLY A 103 22.43 -3.62 9.69
N LYS A 104 23.26 -4.62 10.01
CA LYS A 104 22.84 -6.03 10.09
C LYS A 104 21.71 -6.25 11.09
N ASP A 105 21.75 -5.61 12.25
CA ASP A 105 20.74 -5.78 13.29
C ASP A 105 19.43 -5.10 12.90
N ASN A 106 19.49 -3.87 12.34
CA ASN A 106 18.34 -3.17 11.79
C ASN A 106 17.67 -3.94 10.64
N LEU A 107 18.45 -4.45 9.69
CA LEU A 107 17.92 -5.28 8.58
C LEU A 107 17.26 -6.57 9.07
N ASN A 108 17.80 -7.19 10.13
CA ASN A 108 17.18 -8.38 10.73
C ASN A 108 15.89 -8.03 11.49
N HIS A 109 15.87 -6.91 12.20
CA HIS A 109 14.68 -6.40 12.87
C HIS A 109 13.56 -6.13 11.85
N LEU A 110 13.86 -5.34 10.82
CA LEU A 110 12.93 -5.05 9.73
C LEU A 110 12.37 -6.33 9.12
N LYS A 111 13.21 -7.30 8.73
CA LYS A 111 12.76 -8.57 8.14
C LYS A 111 11.83 -9.39 9.04
N ARG A 112 11.91 -9.24 10.36
CA ARG A 112 11.06 -9.94 11.34
C ARG A 112 9.75 -9.19 11.60
N SER A 113 9.78 -7.86 11.59
CA SER A 113 8.60 -7.02 11.81
C SER A 113 7.87 -6.59 10.53
N LEU A 114 8.39 -6.96 9.36
CA LEU A 114 7.97 -6.39 8.07
C LEU A 114 6.47 -6.58 7.81
N TYR A 115 5.97 -7.81 7.94
CA TYR A 115 4.55 -8.10 7.76
C TYR A 115 3.64 -7.24 8.65
N ALA A 116 3.96 -7.11 9.94
CA ALA A 116 3.17 -6.31 10.86
C ALA A 116 3.14 -4.84 10.44
N ARG A 117 4.30 -4.28 10.08
CA ARG A 117 4.44 -2.87 9.65
C ARG A 117 3.69 -2.56 8.36
N VAL A 118 3.81 -3.42 7.35
CA VAL A 118 3.11 -3.20 6.08
C VAL A 118 1.61 -3.44 6.23
N TYR A 119 1.19 -4.38 7.08
CA TYR A 119 -0.22 -4.59 7.39
C TYR A 119 -0.81 -3.39 8.14
N GLU A 120 -0.11 -2.85 9.15
CA GLU A 120 -0.51 -1.65 9.88
C GLU A 120 -0.64 -0.44 8.95
N TYR A 121 0.28 -0.29 7.98
CA TYR A 121 0.16 0.72 6.93
C TYR A 121 -1.08 0.48 6.03
N LEU A 122 -1.27 -0.73 5.52
CA LEU A 122 -2.34 -1.00 4.54
C LEU A 122 -3.73 -1.07 5.16
N TYR A 123 -3.85 -1.56 6.40
CA TYR A 123 -5.12 -1.86 7.05
C TYR A 123 -6.12 -0.69 6.99
N PRO A 124 -5.81 0.51 7.51
CA PRO A 124 -6.80 1.58 7.53
C PRO A 124 -7.15 2.06 6.11
N ARG A 125 -6.17 2.09 5.20
CA ARG A 125 -6.37 2.52 3.81
C ARG A 125 -7.29 1.56 3.05
N ARG A 126 -7.06 0.26 3.17
CA ARG A 126 -7.87 -0.78 2.52
C ARG A 126 -9.22 -0.99 3.18
N LEU A 127 -9.33 -0.74 4.49
CA LEU A 127 -10.61 -0.70 5.17
C LEU A 127 -11.50 0.37 4.54
N LEU A 128 -11.00 1.59 4.37
CA LEU A 128 -11.78 2.70 3.79
C LEU A 128 -12.14 2.43 2.33
N THR A 129 -11.16 2.06 1.48
CA THR A 129 -11.42 1.81 0.05
C THR A 129 -12.38 0.63 -0.15
N GLY A 130 -12.16 -0.46 0.59
CA GLY A 130 -12.99 -1.65 0.54
C GLY A 130 -14.42 -1.39 1.00
N THR A 131 -14.60 -0.60 2.08
CA THR A 131 -15.92 -0.19 2.57
C THR A 131 -16.65 0.67 1.54
N TYR A 132 -15.99 1.68 0.98
CA TYR A 132 -16.62 2.54 -0.03
C TYR A 132 -17.12 1.73 -1.23
N ALA A 133 -16.26 0.85 -1.77
CA ALA A 133 -16.61 0.01 -2.90
C ALA A 133 -17.71 -1.01 -2.56
N GLU A 134 -17.79 -1.46 -1.30
CA GLU A 134 -18.85 -2.35 -0.83
C GLU A 134 -20.20 -1.64 -0.72
N LEU A 135 -20.24 -0.46 -0.11
CA LEU A 135 -21.46 0.32 0.07
C LEU A 135 -22.04 0.83 -1.26
N ASN A 136 -21.20 0.94 -2.29
CA ASN A 136 -21.59 1.29 -3.65
C ASN A 136 -21.58 0.09 -4.61
N ARG A 137 -21.67 -1.15 -4.08
CA ARG A 137 -21.78 -2.34 -4.92
C ARG A 137 -22.98 -2.18 -5.89
N GLY A 138 -22.76 -2.50 -7.15
CA GLY A 138 -23.77 -2.37 -8.22
C GLY A 138 -23.95 -0.95 -8.77
N ASN A 139 -23.26 0.06 -8.23
CA ASN A 139 -23.35 1.44 -8.69
C ASN A 139 -22.02 1.88 -9.36
N PRO A 140 -21.87 1.73 -10.70
CA PRO A 140 -20.65 2.12 -11.40
C PRO A 140 -20.37 3.62 -11.30
N ASP A 141 -21.41 4.46 -11.34
CA ASP A 141 -21.28 5.92 -11.30
C ASP A 141 -20.64 6.41 -9.99
N ALA A 142 -20.84 5.66 -8.90
CA ALA A 142 -20.21 5.98 -7.62
C ALA A 142 -18.69 5.72 -7.58
N LEU A 143 -18.16 4.95 -8.53
CA LEU A 143 -16.72 4.71 -8.70
C LEU A 143 -16.06 5.71 -9.66
N GLU A 144 -16.83 6.60 -10.30
CA GLU A 144 -16.26 7.70 -11.07
C GLU A 144 -15.52 8.68 -10.17
N GLU A 145 -14.47 9.31 -10.70
CA GLU A 145 -13.56 10.13 -9.89
C GLU A 145 -14.27 11.29 -9.18
N ASP A 146 -15.13 12.03 -9.88
CA ASP A 146 -15.87 13.15 -9.31
C ASP A 146 -16.84 12.68 -8.21
N ALA A 147 -17.46 11.50 -8.41
CA ALA A 147 -18.35 10.91 -7.42
C ALA A 147 -17.58 10.49 -6.16
N ILE A 148 -16.40 9.87 -6.31
CA ILE A 148 -15.53 9.53 -5.18
C ILE A 148 -15.15 10.79 -4.43
N ARG A 149 -14.61 11.81 -5.10
CA ARG A 149 -14.17 13.08 -4.47
C ARG A 149 -15.30 13.77 -3.68
N ALA A 150 -16.53 13.72 -4.20
CA ALA A 150 -17.66 14.34 -3.54
C ALA A 150 -18.19 13.54 -2.34
N ASN A 151 -18.06 12.20 -2.36
CA ASN A 151 -18.81 11.33 -1.45
C ASN A 151 -17.95 10.48 -0.52
N PHE A 152 -16.66 10.29 -0.80
CA PHE A 152 -15.80 9.30 -0.12
C PHE A 152 -15.92 9.39 1.39
N ARG A 153 -15.55 10.55 1.96
CA ARG A 153 -15.56 10.80 3.41
C ARG A 153 -16.93 10.55 4.04
N ARG A 154 -18.00 11.05 3.42
CA ARG A 154 -19.36 10.87 3.91
C ARG A 154 -19.77 9.39 3.94
N THR A 155 -19.46 8.66 2.88
CA THR A 155 -19.82 7.24 2.73
C THR A 155 -19.12 6.36 3.75
N VAL A 156 -17.84 6.62 4.04
CA VAL A 156 -17.04 5.81 4.98
C VAL A 156 -16.91 6.44 6.38
N GLN A 157 -17.74 7.43 6.70
CA GLN A 157 -17.71 8.13 7.99
C GLN A 157 -17.70 7.18 9.20
N PRO A 158 -18.51 6.09 9.24
CA PRO A 158 -18.48 5.17 10.37
C PRO A 158 -17.12 4.50 10.58
N GLN A 159 -16.35 4.26 9.51
CA GLN A 159 -15.00 3.71 9.58
C GLN A 159 -13.99 4.78 9.98
N ILE A 160 -14.17 6.03 9.52
CA ILE A 160 -13.34 7.16 9.96
C ILE A 160 -13.44 7.36 11.47
N GLU A 161 -14.65 7.33 12.05
CA GLU A 161 -14.82 7.46 13.50
C GLU A 161 -14.11 6.33 14.27
N LYS A 162 -14.15 5.09 13.78
CA LYS A 162 -13.40 3.99 14.38
C LYS A 162 -11.88 4.18 14.29
N LEU A 163 -11.39 4.68 13.16
CA LEU A 163 -9.96 4.96 12.99
C LEU A 163 -9.52 6.12 13.89
N LYS A 164 -10.38 7.11 14.09
CA LYS A 164 -10.15 8.24 15.00
C LYS A 164 -9.98 7.81 16.45
N GLU A 165 -10.66 6.76 16.91
CA GLU A 165 -10.44 6.19 18.25
C GLU A 165 -9.03 5.58 18.42
N ILE A 166 -8.40 5.13 17.33
CA ILE A 166 -7.09 4.45 17.33
C ILE A 166 -5.95 5.46 17.10
N TYR A 167 -6.09 6.30 16.08
CA TYR A 167 -5.05 7.23 15.61
C TYR A 167 -5.20 8.65 16.18
N GLY A 168 -6.33 8.95 16.85
CA GLY A 168 -6.67 10.29 17.29
C GLY A 168 -7.14 11.19 16.15
N GLU A 169 -7.52 12.43 16.51
CA GLU A 169 -7.69 13.51 15.54
C GLU A 169 -6.32 14.09 15.19
N GLY A 170 -6.05 14.32 13.91
CA GLY A 170 -4.81 14.99 13.48
C GLY A 170 -4.34 14.62 12.08
N GLU A 171 -3.12 15.07 11.77
CA GLU A 171 -2.50 14.94 10.46
C GLU A 171 -2.36 13.48 9.97
N GLN A 172 -2.09 12.55 10.90
CA GLN A 172 -1.97 11.13 10.55
C GLN A 172 -3.28 10.54 10.02
N LEU A 173 -4.39 10.82 10.69
CA LEU A 173 -5.71 10.34 10.26
C LEU A 173 -6.10 10.97 8.92
N GLU A 174 -5.89 12.28 8.76
CA GLU A 174 -6.17 12.98 7.51
C GLU A 174 -5.32 12.45 6.34
N THR A 175 -4.05 12.13 6.60
CA THR A 175 -3.16 11.49 5.60
C THR A 175 -3.69 10.12 5.21
N ILE A 176 -4.12 9.29 6.16
CA ILE A 176 -4.71 7.97 5.89
C ILE A 176 -5.96 8.10 5.00
N ILE A 177 -6.85 9.04 5.32
CA ILE A 177 -8.10 9.27 4.56
C ILE A 177 -7.79 9.73 3.14
N ALA A 178 -6.92 10.74 2.99
CA ALA A 178 -6.53 11.27 1.69
C ALA A 178 -5.83 10.22 0.82
N GLU A 179 -4.92 9.43 1.40
CA GLU A 179 -4.24 8.36 0.68
C GLU A 179 -5.18 7.22 0.28
N ALA A 180 -6.18 6.91 1.11
CA ALA A 180 -7.21 5.93 0.77
C ALA A 180 -8.10 6.42 -0.39
N GLU A 181 -8.50 7.68 -0.37
CA GLU A 181 -9.27 8.31 -1.45
C GLU A 181 -8.50 8.32 -2.77
N ASP A 182 -7.26 8.84 -2.76
CA ASP A 182 -6.35 8.82 -3.91
C ASP A 182 -6.15 7.40 -4.46
N PHE A 183 -5.96 6.43 -3.56
CA PHE A 183 -5.78 5.03 -3.94
C PHE A 183 -7.02 4.48 -4.63
N LEU A 184 -8.22 4.76 -4.10
CA LEU A 184 -9.47 4.31 -4.71
C LEU A 184 -9.64 4.91 -6.10
N ILE A 185 -9.43 6.22 -6.26
CA ILE A 185 -9.52 6.91 -7.56
C ILE A 185 -8.58 6.26 -8.57
N ALA A 186 -7.32 6.03 -8.19
CA ALA A 186 -6.31 5.43 -9.07
C ALA A 186 -6.62 3.97 -9.43
N ASN A 187 -7.32 3.22 -8.56
CA ASN A 187 -7.58 1.79 -8.73
C ASN A 187 -9.06 1.46 -8.99
N ARG A 188 -9.92 2.45 -9.27
CA ARG A 188 -11.38 2.29 -9.42
C ARG A 188 -11.79 1.16 -10.37
N HIS A 189 -11.07 1.00 -11.49
CA HIS A 189 -11.28 -0.07 -12.46
C HIS A 189 -11.12 -1.48 -11.85
N ARG A 190 -10.23 -1.63 -10.86
CA ARG A 190 -10.00 -2.90 -10.14
C ARG A 190 -11.11 -3.22 -9.13
N TYR A 191 -12.03 -2.31 -8.86
CA TYR A 191 -13.20 -2.54 -8.02
C TYR A 191 -14.47 -2.80 -8.85
N GLN A 192 -14.41 -2.69 -10.19
CA GLN A 192 -15.54 -2.95 -11.08
C GLN A 192 -16.05 -4.41 -11.03
N TRP A 193 -15.25 -5.38 -10.60
CA TRP A 193 -15.73 -6.78 -10.48
C TRP A 193 -16.78 -6.95 -9.37
N LYS A 194 -16.83 -6.06 -8.37
CA LYS A 194 -17.95 -6.02 -7.42
C LYS A 194 -19.29 -5.67 -8.12
N LEU A 195 -19.25 -5.12 -9.34
CA LEU A 195 -20.43 -4.88 -10.17
C LEU A 195 -20.86 -6.16 -10.91
N ARG A 196 -19.92 -7.02 -11.32
CA ARG A 196 -20.19 -8.23 -12.13
C ARG A 196 -20.85 -9.38 -11.36
N GLU A 197 -20.59 -9.50 -10.05
CA GLU A 197 -21.27 -10.51 -9.23
C GLU A 197 -22.80 -10.30 -9.22
N MET A 198 -23.29 -9.05 -9.37
CA MET A 198 -24.72 -8.76 -9.50
C MET A 198 -25.29 -9.16 -10.86
N GLU A 199 -24.59 -8.84 -11.98
CA GLU A 199 -25.03 -9.23 -13.33
C GLU A 199 -25.17 -10.76 -13.45
N SER A 200 -24.29 -11.53 -12.81
CA SER A 200 -24.41 -13.00 -12.78
C SER A 200 -25.55 -13.52 -11.89
N SER A 201 -26.00 -12.75 -10.90
CA SER A 201 -27.06 -13.15 -9.96
C SER A 201 -28.47 -12.76 -10.42
N GLU A 202 -28.59 -11.86 -11.40
CA GLU A 202 -29.87 -11.35 -11.93
C GLU A 202 -30.35 -12.08 -13.19
N THR A 203 -29.68 -13.14 -13.64
CA THR A 203 -30.26 -14.00 -14.69
C THR A 203 -31.26 -14.93 -14.03
N PRO A 204 -32.59 -14.78 -14.20
CA PRO A 204 -33.51 -15.84 -13.83
C PRO A 204 -33.21 -17.00 -14.78
N GLU A 205 -33.02 -18.20 -14.25
CA GLU A 205 -33.19 -19.41 -15.05
C GLU A 205 -34.62 -19.36 -15.63
N THR A 206 -34.75 -18.89 -16.86
CA THR A 206 -35.88 -19.25 -17.71
C THR A 206 -35.72 -20.74 -17.99
N LEU A 207 -36.28 -21.55 -17.09
CA LEU A 207 -36.69 -22.91 -17.39
C LEU A 207 -37.80 -22.81 -18.45
N GLU A 208 -37.40 -22.77 -19.72
CA GLU A 208 -38.29 -23.16 -20.80
C GLU A 208 -38.48 -24.67 -20.76
N GLU A 209 -39.75 -25.07 -20.73
CA GLU A 209 -40.24 -26.44 -20.77
C GLU A 209 -39.75 -27.20 -22.02
N ASN A 210 -39.40 -28.49 -21.82
CA ASN A 210 -39.81 -29.61 -22.68
C ASN A 210 -39.65 -30.94 -21.93
#